data_AF-A0A0K8R6F6-F1
#
_entry.id   AF-A0A0K8R6F6-F1
#
_cell.length_a   1.000
_cell.length_b   1.000
_cell.length_c   1.000
_cell.angle_alpha   90.00
_cell.angle_beta   90.00
_cell.angle_gamma   90.00
#
_symmetry.space_group_name_H-M   'P 1'
#
loop_
_entity.id
_entity.type
_entity.pdbx_description
1 polymer ?
#
loop_
_entity_poly.entity_id
_entity_poly.type
_entity_poly.pdbx_seq_one_letter_code
_entity_poly.pdbx_strand_id
1 'polypeptide(L)'
;MLLVLFAVVILPAFQSGALLGSTEKVDCSVPMIDGGTLRCELEGRKHFEDYSLRPCRIKCDNSWVPLPEWVCSGSKGDCTHSARENILKWNEELKNRKGTLPKEWCTCS
;
A
#
# COMPACT_ATOMS: atom_id res chain seq x y z
N MET A 1 40.09 -16.84 6.90
CA MET A 1 39.07 -17.88 6.60
C MET A 1 37.71 -17.27 6.80
N LEU A 2 36.84 -17.36 5.80
CA LEU A 2 35.45 -16.91 5.81
C LEU A 2 34.61 -17.81 6.71
N LEU A 3 33.75 -17.22 7.56
CA LEU A 3 32.47 -17.83 7.96
C LEU A 3 31.41 -16.74 8.09
N VAL A 4 30.48 -16.79 7.14
CA VAL A 4 29.24 -16.02 7.00
C VAL A 4 28.17 -16.71 7.84
N LEU A 5 27.40 -15.99 8.66
CA LEU A 5 26.02 -16.36 9.04
C LEU A 5 25.24 -15.11 9.51
N PHE A 6 24.59 -14.39 8.59
CA PHE A 6 23.54 -13.43 8.96
C PHE A 6 22.24 -14.19 9.19
N ALA A 7 21.88 -14.34 10.45
CA ALA A 7 20.73 -15.10 10.90
C ALA A 7 19.44 -14.28 10.84
N VAL A 8 18.47 -14.87 10.13
CA VAL A 8 17.02 -14.93 10.38
C VAL A 8 16.19 -13.64 10.18
N VAL A 9 15.30 -13.77 9.18
CA VAL A 9 14.20 -12.87 8.84
C VAL A 9 13.18 -12.79 9.98
N ILE A 10 12.85 -11.56 10.33
CA ILE A 10 11.82 -11.15 11.30
C ILE A 10 10.49 -10.99 10.55
N LEU A 11 9.38 -11.49 11.09
CA LEU A 11 8.05 -10.89 10.90
C LEU A 11 7.30 -10.92 12.23
N PRO A 12 6.91 -9.77 12.81
CA PRO A 12 6.05 -9.75 13.98
C PRO A 12 4.68 -10.30 13.58
N ALA A 13 4.24 -11.35 14.26
CA ALA A 13 2.86 -11.79 14.22
C ALA A 13 2.00 -10.74 14.93
N PHE A 14 1.47 -9.78 14.17
CA PHE A 14 0.56 -8.79 14.72
C PHE A 14 -0.81 -9.44 14.91
N GLN A 15 -1.15 -9.66 16.18
CA GLN A 15 -2.47 -10.05 16.65
C GLN A 15 -3.50 -9.04 16.14
N SER A 16 -4.50 -9.52 15.38
CA SER A 16 -5.62 -8.70 14.94
C SER A 16 -6.33 -8.09 16.15
N GLY A 17 -6.12 -6.79 16.35
CA GLY A 17 -6.81 -6.00 17.35
C GLY A 17 -8.30 -5.93 16.99
N ALA A 18 -9.12 -6.58 17.81
CA ALA A 18 -10.53 -6.26 17.89
C ALA A 18 -10.66 -4.80 18.32
N LEU A 19 -11.15 -3.92 17.44
CA LEU A 19 -11.44 -2.54 17.79
C LEU A 19 -12.93 -2.27 17.66
N LEU A 20 -13.50 -2.03 18.84
CA LEU A 20 -14.89 -1.77 19.17
C LEU A 20 -15.38 -0.52 18.44
N GLY A 21 -16.63 -0.58 18.01
CA GLY A 21 -17.27 0.42 17.17
C GLY A 21 -17.28 1.83 17.76
N SER A 22 -16.99 2.78 16.87
CA SER A 22 -17.37 4.18 16.98
C SER A 22 -17.96 4.56 15.63
N THR A 23 -19.12 5.22 15.62
CA THR A 23 -19.76 5.77 14.40
C THR A 23 -19.00 7.01 13.91
N GLU A 24 -17.67 6.94 13.80
CA GLU A 24 -16.88 7.94 13.09
C GLU A 24 -16.97 7.65 11.60
N LYS A 25 -17.16 8.70 10.79
CA LYS A 25 -17.02 8.58 9.34
C LYS A 25 -15.60 8.11 9.05
N VAL A 26 -15.48 6.89 8.55
CA VAL A 26 -14.20 6.31 8.18
C VAL A 26 -13.65 7.09 6.98
N ASP A 27 -12.49 7.70 7.15
CA ASP A 27 -11.81 8.40 6.08
C ASP A 27 -10.69 7.54 5.46
N CYS A 28 -10.75 7.39 4.14
CA CYS A 28 -9.77 6.69 3.33
C CYS A 28 -8.91 7.67 2.51
N SER A 29 -9.23 8.98 2.50
CA SER A 29 -8.60 9.93 1.58
C SER A 29 -7.08 10.00 1.80
N VAL A 30 -6.63 10.27 3.03
CA VAL A 30 -5.21 10.34 3.38
C VAL A 30 -4.46 9.05 3.06
N PRO A 31 -4.87 7.86 3.57
CA PRO A 31 -4.11 6.64 3.28
C PRO A 31 -4.15 6.27 1.79
N MET A 32 -5.22 6.61 1.06
CA MET A 32 -5.30 6.37 -0.38
C MET A 32 -4.38 7.29 -1.18
N ILE A 33 -4.26 8.56 -0.80
CA ILE A 33 -3.33 9.53 -1.42
C ILE A 33 -1.88 9.08 -1.17
N ASP A 34 -1.54 8.68 0.06
CA ASP A 34 -0.21 8.20 0.40
C ASP A 34 0.17 6.96 -0.43
N GLY A 35 -0.70 5.95 -0.45
CA GLY A 35 -0.50 4.73 -1.23
C GLY A 35 -0.47 4.99 -2.73
N GLY A 36 -1.39 5.83 -3.22
CA GLY A 36 -1.47 6.24 -4.61
C GLY A 36 -0.19 6.92 -5.08
N THR A 37 0.36 7.83 -4.26
CA THR A 37 1.63 8.50 -4.54
C THR A 37 2.77 7.49 -4.65
N LEU A 38 2.94 6.61 -3.65
CA LEU A 38 3.97 5.57 -3.70
C LEU A 38 3.79 4.64 -4.91
N ARG A 39 2.55 4.28 -5.24
CA ARG A 39 2.25 3.42 -6.38
C ARG A 39 2.61 4.10 -7.69
N CYS A 40 2.26 5.38 -7.87
CA CYS A 40 2.64 6.14 -9.06
C CYS A 40 4.17 6.22 -9.19
N GLU A 41 4.89 6.51 -8.11
CA GLU A 41 6.36 6.54 -8.10
C GLU A 41 6.96 5.18 -8.49
N LEU A 42 6.42 4.07 -7.97
CA LEU A 42 6.87 2.71 -8.30
C LEU A 42 6.56 2.32 -9.76
N GLU A 43 5.58 2.96 -10.39
CA GLU A 43 5.29 2.83 -11.83
C GLU A 43 6.11 3.82 -12.68
N GLY A 44 7.05 4.55 -12.07
CA GLY A 44 7.90 5.54 -12.76
C GLY A 44 7.19 6.85 -13.11
N ARG A 45 6.04 7.12 -12.48
CA ARG A 45 5.21 8.33 -12.68
C ARG A 45 5.47 9.33 -11.57
N LYS A 46 5.28 10.62 -11.86
CA LYS A 46 5.67 11.71 -10.95
C LYS A 46 4.52 12.17 -10.05
N HIS A 47 3.29 12.19 -10.57
CA HIS A 47 2.17 12.79 -9.85
C HIS A 47 1.04 11.80 -9.68
N PHE A 48 0.57 11.68 -8.44
CA PHE A 48 -0.76 11.22 -8.13
C PHE A 48 -1.76 12.36 -8.35
N GLU A 49 -2.87 12.08 -9.01
CA GLU A 49 -3.89 13.09 -9.30
C GLU A 49 -5.23 12.78 -8.64
N ASP A 50 -5.65 11.52 -8.67
CA ASP A 50 -6.99 11.12 -8.23
C ASP A 50 -7.08 9.62 -7.94
N TYR A 51 -8.17 9.19 -7.32
CA TYR A 51 -8.48 7.78 -7.10
C TYR A 51 -9.98 7.50 -7.26
N SER A 52 -10.29 6.24 -7.52
CA SER A 52 -11.66 5.77 -7.64
C SER A 52 -11.77 4.41 -6.96
N LEU A 53 -12.60 4.33 -5.91
CA LEU A 53 -12.86 3.08 -5.17
C LEU A 53 -13.67 2.08 -6.02
N ARG A 54 -14.42 2.57 -7.01
CA ARG A 54 -15.03 1.77 -8.09
C ARG A 54 -14.85 2.48 -9.43
N PRO A 55 -14.00 1.95 -10.33
CA PRO A 55 -13.59 0.55 -10.46
C PRO A 55 -12.22 0.17 -9.81
N CYS A 56 -11.88 0.68 -8.62
CA CYS A 56 -10.64 0.41 -7.89
C CYS A 56 -9.36 0.73 -8.70
N ARG A 57 -9.11 2.02 -8.89
CA ARG A 57 -7.99 2.54 -9.70
C ARG A 57 -7.50 3.88 -9.16
N ILE A 58 -6.26 4.21 -9.49
CA ILE A 58 -5.66 5.52 -9.23
C ILE A 58 -5.30 6.20 -10.54
N LYS A 59 -5.21 7.52 -10.54
CA LYS A 59 -4.77 8.33 -11.68
C LYS A 59 -3.35 8.82 -11.40
N CYS A 60 -2.44 8.44 -12.29
CA CYS A 60 -1.04 8.83 -12.24
C CYS A 60 -0.66 9.50 -13.57
N ASP A 61 -0.23 10.77 -13.55
CA ASP A 61 0.11 11.55 -14.75
C ASP A 61 -0.92 11.38 -15.89
N ASN A 62 -2.19 11.71 -15.61
CA ASN A 62 -3.36 11.55 -16.49
C ASN A 62 -3.73 10.14 -16.93
N SER A 63 -3.02 9.09 -16.48
CA SER A 63 -3.32 7.70 -16.82
C SER A 63 -3.96 6.95 -15.65
N TRP A 64 -5.05 6.24 -15.91
CA TRP A 64 -5.68 5.37 -14.92
C TRP A 64 -4.91 4.05 -14.78
N VAL A 65 -4.46 3.75 -13.57
CA VAL A 65 -3.76 2.51 -13.21
C VAL A 65 -4.68 1.67 -12.32
N PRO A 66 -5.02 0.43 -12.72
CA PRO A 66 -5.83 -0.45 -11.88
C PRO A 66 -5.06 -0.85 -10.62
N LEU A 67 -5.78 -0.93 -9.50
CA LEU A 67 -5.26 -1.48 -8.26
C LEU A 67 -5.66 -2.96 -8.11
N PRO A 68 -4.95 -3.73 -7.28
CA PRO A 68 -5.42 -5.04 -6.88
C PRO A 68 -6.81 -4.94 -6.24
N GLU A 69 -7.72 -5.85 -6.60
CA GLU A 69 -9.12 -5.82 -6.17
C GLU A 69 -9.29 -5.81 -4.64
N TRP A 70 -8.38 -6.49 -3.93
CA TRP A 70 -8.40 -6.56 -2.47
C TRP A 70 -8.20 -5.20 -1.80
N VAL A 71 -7.54 -4.23 -2.45
CA VAL A 71 -7.27 -2.90 -1.87
C VAL A 71 -8.57 -2.12 -1.64
N CYS A 72 -9.49 -2.15 -2.61
CA CYS A 72 -10.80 -1.50 -2.47
C CYS A 72 -11.91 -2.47 -2.04
N SER A 73 -11.57 -3.71 -1.69
CA SER A 73 -12.57 -4.68 -1.24
C SER A 73 -13.25 -4.19 0.03
N GLY A 74 -14.56 -4.40 0.11
CA GLY A 74 -15.39 -3.85 1.17
C GLY A 74 -15.77 -2.37 1.01
N SER A 75 -15.22 -1.66 0.02
CA SER A 75 -15.71 -0.33 -0.34
C SER A 75 -17.03 -0.48 -1.10
N LYS A 76 -18.12 0.04 -0.53
CA LYS A 76 -19.44 -0.01 -1.18
C LYS A 76 -19.66 1.16 -2.14
N GLY A 77 -18.59 1.76 -2.66
CA GLY A 77 -18.60 3.08 -3.28
C GLY A 77 -18.07 4.16 -2.32
N ASP A 78 -18.17 3.89 -1.02
CA ASP A 78 -17.63 4.71 0.06
C ASP A 78 -16.53 3.98 0.83
N CYS A 79 -15.77 4.75 1.61
CA CYS A 79 -14.82 4.22 2.56
C CYS A 79 -15.53 3.49 3.72
N THR A 80 -15.17 2.23 3.94
CA THR A 80 -15.58 1.43 5.09
C THR A 80 -14.35 1.10 5.94
N HIS A 81 -14.54 0.67 7.20
CA HIS A 81 -13.42 0.23 8.05
C HIS A 81 -12.56 -0.83 7.36
N SER A 82 -13.20 -1.83 6.74
CA SER A 82 -12.50 -2.89 6.01
C SER A 82 -11.73 -2.34 4.81
N ALA A 83 -12.32 -1.42 4.03
CA ALA A 83 -11.59 -0.79 2.92
C ALA A 83 -10.37 0.01 3.42
N ARG A 84 -10.53 0.74 4.53
CA ARG A 84 -9.42 1.51 5.14
C ARG A 84 -8.28 0.60 5.60
N GLU A 85 -8.60 -0.51 6.26
CA GLU A 85 -7.60 -1.51 6.68
C GLU A 85 -6.86 -2.11 5.48
N ASN A 86 -7.58 -2.43 4.41
CA ASN A 86 -6.98 -2.93 3.17
C ASN A 86 -6.03 -1.90 2.54
N ILE A 87 -6.42 -0.61 2.49
CA ILE A 87 -5.57 0.46 1.98
C ILE A 87 -4.32 0.65 2.86
N LEU A 88 -4.45 0.59 4.19
CA LEU A 88 -3.30 0.68 5.10
C LEU A 88 -2.31 -0.47 4.89
N LYS A 89 -2.82 -1.70 4.77
CA LYS A 89 -1.99 -2.87 4.46
C LYS A 89 -1.29 -2.73 3.11
N TRP A 90 -2.01 -2.24 2.10
CA TRP A 90 -1.45 -1.96 0.79
C TRP A 90 -0.31 -0.94 0.85
N ASN A 91 -0.44 0.12 1.65
CA ASN A 91 0.63 1.11 1.84
C ASN A 91 1.89 0.49 2.44
N GLU A 92 1.74 -0.41 3.41
CA GLU A 92 2.88 -1.14 4.00
C GLU A 92 3.59 -2.01 2.95
N GLU A 93 2.83 -2.73 2.12
CA GLU A 93 3.40 -3.53 1.02
C GLU A 93 4.17 -2.65 0.02
N LEU A 94 3.64 -1.48 -0.35
CA LEU A 94 4.33 -0.55 -1.24
C LEU A 94 5.62 0.00 -0.62
N LYS A 95 5.60 0.36 0.67
CA LYS A 95 6.81 0.83 1.40
C LYS A 95 7.87 -0.27 1.44
N ASN A 96 7.48 -1.51 1.74
CA ASN A 96 8.38 -2.65 1.73
C ASN A 96 8.98 -2.91 0.34
N ARG A 97 8.16 -2.81 -0.71
CA ARG A 97 8.62 -2.91 -2.11
C ARG A 97 9.60 -1.79 -2.46
N LYS A 98 9.30 -0.54 -2.11
CA LYS A 98 10.21 0.59 -2.34
C LYS A 98 11.55 0.42 -1.61
N GLY A 99 11.54 -0.13 -0.40
CA GLY A 99 12.76 -0.41 0.37
C GLY A 99 13.58 -1.60 -0.11
N THR A 100 13.00 -2.52 -0.88
CA THR A 100 13.69 -3.69 -1.46
C THR A 100 14.30 -3.40 -2.83
N LEU A 101 13.74 -2.47 -3.61
CA LEU A 101 14.29 -2.07 -4.92
C LEU A 101 15.78 -1.68 -4.90
N PRO A 102 16.30 -0.90 -3.93
CA PRO A 102 17.73 -0.63 -3.84
C PRO A 102 18.58 -1.89 -3.62
N LYS A 103 18.05 -2.93 -2.95
CA LYS A 103 18.79 -4.18 -2.72
C LYS A 103 18.87 -5.03 -4.00
N GLU A 104 17.85 -4.98 -4.84
CA GLU A 104 17.83 -5.71 -6.12
C GLU A 104 18.65 -4.99 -7.19
N TRP A 105 18.54 -3.65 -7.29
CA TRP A 105 19.20 -2.88 -8.35
C TRP A 105 20.61 -2.40 -7.99
N CYS A 106 20.93 -2.20 -6.71
CA CYS A 106 22.30 -1.89 -6.27
C CYS A 106 23.09 -3.16 -5.89
N THR A 107 22.97 -4.23 -6.69
CA THR A 107 23.99 -5.27 -6.72
C THR A 107 25.19 -4.74 -7.52
N CYS A 108 25.97 -3.85 -6.89
CA CYS A 108 27.29 -3.49 -7.42
C CYS A 108 28.18 -4.74 -7.37
N SER A 109 28.38 -5.38 -8.52
CA SER A 109 29.44 -6.35 -8.79
C SER A 109 30.77 -5.64 -9.09
#